data_AF-A0A354YWF1-F1
#
_entry.id   AF-A0A354YWF1-F1
#
_cell.length_a   1.000
_cell.length_b   1.000
_cell.length_c   1.000
_cell.angle_alpha   90.00
_cell.angle_beta   90.00
_cell.angle_gamma   90.00
#
_symmetry.space_group_name_H-M   'P 1'
#
loop_
_entity.id
_entity.type
_entity.pdbx_description
1 polymer ?
#
loop_
_entity_poly.entity_id
_entity_poly.type
_entity_poly.pdbx_seq_one_letter_code
_entity_poly.pdbx_strand_id
1 'polypeptide(L)' 'MIGGNAGNIRHIAHIHPQSEIQKLLCDYSKARELLDWQPRISLEEGLQRTREWMIAG' A
#
# COMPACT_ATOMS: atom_id res chain seq x y z
N MET A 1 -7.71 -11.08 3.15
CA MET A 1 -6.87 -11.18 4.36
C MET A 1 -6.26 -12.57 4.41
N ILE A 2 -4.93 -12.69 4.48
CA ILE A 2 -4.29 -13.95 4.86
C ILE A 2 -4.16 -13.90 6.39
N GLY A 3 -5.15 -14.47 7.06
CA GLY A 3 -5.26 -14.53 8.51
C GLY A 3 -6.28 -15.61 8.83
N GLY A 4 -5.87 -16.86 8.65
CA GLY A 4 -6.75 -18.03 8.68
C GLY A 4 -7.39 -18.36 10.03
N ASN A 5 -7.29 -17.49 11.04
CA ASN A 5 -7.95 -17.71 12.31
C ASN A 5 -8.30 -16.40 13.01
N ALA A 6 -9.59 -16.05 13.04
CA ALA A 6 -10.10 -14.80 13.62
C ALA A 6 -9.91 -14.71 15.16
N GLY A 7 -9.55 -15.82 15.82
CA GLY A 7 -9.53 -15.92 17.29
C GLY A 7 -8.39 -15.19 18.02
N ASN A 8 -7.35 -14.72 17.33
CA ASN A 8 -6.15 -14.15 17.97
C ASN A 8 -5.84 -12.68 17.59
N ILE A 9 -6.81 -11.95 17.03
CA ILE A 9 -6.60 -10.55 16.65
C ILE A 9 -6.60 -9.67 17.91
N ARG A 10 -5.42 -9.19 18.31
CA ARG A 10 -5.28 -8.19 19.38
C ARG A 10 -5.18 -6.81 18.76
N HIS A 11 -6.13 -5.94 19.11
CA HIS A 11 -6.06 -4.52 18.75
C HIS A 11 -5.05 -3.85 19.69
N ILE A 12 -3.99 -3.28 19.13
CA ILE A 12 -2.95 -2.57 19.87
C ILE A 12 -3.09 -1.08 19.56
N ALA A 13 -2.91 -0.22 20.56
CA ALA A 13 -2.92 1.22 20.35
C ALA A 13 -1.82 1.61 19.36
N HIS A 14 -2.20 2.35 18.33
CA HIS A 14 -1.24 2.92 17.39
C HIS A 14 -0.35 3.94 18.13
N ILE A 15 0.96 3.85 17.98
CA ILE A 15 1.93 4.56 18.83
C ILE A 15 2.10 6.05 18.48
N HIS A 16 1.64 6.51 17.30
CA HIS A 16 1.81 7.90 16.82
C HIS A 16 0.54 8.50 16.18
N PRO A 17 -0.60 8.53 16.88
CA PRO A 17 -1.87 8.98 16.30
C PRO A 17 -1.85 10.45 15.86
N GLN A 18 -1.02 11.28 16.48
CA GLN A 18 -0.86 12.70 16.11
C GLN A 18 -0.25 12.92 14.73
N SER A 19 0.42 11.90 14.19
CA SER A 19 1.10 11.97 12.89
C SER A 19 0.30 11.30 11.78
N GLU A 20 -0.87 10.73 12.10
CA GLU A 20 -1.63 9.99 11.10
C GLU A 20 -2.42 10.90 10.16
N ILE A 21 -2.34 10.55 8.88
CA ILE A 21 -3.03 11.29 7.82
C ILE A 21 -4.18 10.43 7.32
N GLN A 22 -5.41 10.89 7.58
CA GLN A 22 -6.63 10.13 7.25
C GLN A 22 -6.76 9.79 5.75
N LYS A 23 -6.24 10.65 4.87
CA LYS A 23 -6.28 10.42 3.42
C LYS A 23 -5.01 10.94 2.76
N LEU A 24 -4.31 10.03 2.09
CA LEU A 24 -3.21 10.34 1.20
C LEU A 24 -3.62 9.97 -0.22
N LEU A 25 -3.80 11.00 -1.06
CA LEU A 25 -4.15 10.84 -2.46
C LEU A 25 -3.30 11.82 -3.28
N CYS A 26 -2.33 11.29 -4.00
CA CYS A 26 -1.43 12.10 -4.83
C CYS A 26 -2.12 12.52 -6.12
N ASP A 27 -2.12 13.82 -6.42
CA ASP A 27 -2.30 14.33 -7.78
C ASP A 27 -0.93 14.38 -8.48
N TYR A 28 -0.74 13.53 -9.48
CA TYR A 28 0.48 13.42 -10.25
C TYR A 28 0.43 14.13 -11.60
N SER A 29 -0.56 15.03 -11.81
CA SER A 29 -0.71 15.85 -13.03
C SER A 29 0.59 16.55 -13.44
N LYS A 30 1.30 17.15 -12.50
CA LYS A 30 2.59 17.82 -12.74
C LYS A 30 3.67 16.88 -13.27
N ALA A 31 3.74 15.64 -12.77
CA ALA A 31 4.70 14.65 -13.25
C ALA A 31 4.36 14.19 -14.67
N ARG A 32 3.06 14.03 -14.96
CA ARG A 32 2.59 13.73 -16.31
C ARG A 32 2.94 14.85 -17.29
N GLU A 33 2.73 16.11 -16.93
CA GLU A 33 2.99 17.25 -17.81
C GLU A 33 4.48 17.50 -18.07
N LEU A 34 5.31 17.41 -17.03
CA LEU A 34 6.74 17.77 -17.13
C LEU A 34 7.62 16.61 -17.60
N LEU A 35 7.24 15.37 -17.28
CA LEU A 35 8.09 14.19 -17.44
C LEU A 35 7.47 13.13 -18.35
N ASP A 36 6.26 13.36 -18.86
CA ASP A 36 5.45 12.33 -19.54
C ASP A 36 5.33 11.05 -18.69
N TRP A 37 5.29 11.24 -17.36
CA TRP A 37 5.29 10.13 -16.40
C TRP A 37 3.87 9.80 -15.92
N GLN A 38 3.57 8.52 -15.84
CA GLN A 38 2.35 7.99 -15.24
C GLN A 38 2.61 6.61 -14.60
N PRO A 39 1.84 6.21 -13.57
CA PRO A 39 1.96 4.87 -13.00
C PRO A 39 1.62 3.82 -14.07
N ARG A 40 2.41 2.75 -14.11
CA ARG A 40 2.25 1.65 -15.10
C ARG A 40 1.74 0.35 -14.49
N ILE A 41 1.82 0.23 -13.16
CA ILE A 41 1.48 -0.99 -12.42
C ILE A 41 0.28 -0.67 -11.54
N SER A 42 -0.78 -1.48 -11.64
CA SER A 42 -1.96 -1.34 -10.79
C SER A 42 -1.66 -1.84 -9.37
N LEU A 43 -2.55 -1.56 -8.42
CA LEU A 43 -2.41 -2.07 -7.05
C LEU A 43 -2.43 -3.60 -7.03
N GLU A 44 -3.36 -4.21 -7.76
CA GLU A 44 -3.56 -5.67 -7.82
C GLU A 44 -2.31 -6.36 -8.37
N GLU A 45 -1.77 -5.84 -9.47
CA GLU A 45 -0.56 -6.37 -10.08
C GLU A 45 0.65 -6.19 -9.17
N GLY A 46 0.81 -5.01 -8.57
CA GLY A 46 1.91 -4.72 -7.64
C GLY A 46 1.87 -5.65 -6.42
N LEU A 47 0.69 -5.90 -5.85
CA LEU A 47 0.51 -6.82 -4.73
C LEU A 47 0.86 -8.27 -5.12
N GLN A 48 0.47 -8.71 -6.30
CA GLN A 48 0.78 -10.06 -6.79
C GLN A 48 2.29 -10.25 -6.96
N ARG A 49 2.97 -9.35 -7.68
CA ARG A 49 4.43 -9.37 -7.87
C ARG A 49 5.19 -9.34 -6.54
N THR A 50 4.71 -8.53 -5.60
CA THR A 50 5.31 -8.44 -4.26
C THR A 50 5.16 -9.74 -3.50
N ARG A 51 3.97 -10.37 -3.53
CA ARG A 51 3.75 -11.68 -2.90
C ARG A 51 4.66 -12.74 -3.49
N GLU A 52 4.75 -12.82 -4.82
CA GLU A 52 5.63 -13.77 -5.50
C GLU A 52 7.08 -13.61 -5.07
N TRP A 53 7.57 -12.37 -5.02
CA TRP A 53 8.91 -12.05 -4.53
C TRP A 53 9.13 -12.51 -3.07
N MET A 54 8.16 -12.28 -2.18
CA MET A 54 8.26 -12.69 -0.77
C MET A 54 8.26 -14.20 -0.56
N ILE A 55 7.68 -14.98 -1.48
CA ILE A 55 7.63 -16.47 -1.41
C ILE A 55 8.85 -17.10 -2.09
N ALA A 56 9.42 -16.43 -3.09
CA ALA A 56 10.58 -16.90 -3.83
C ALA A 56 11.91 -16.77 -3.06
N GLY A 57 11.94 -15.93 -2.01
CA GLY A 57 13.05 -15.81 -1.05
C GLY A 57 12.96 -16.81 0.09
#